data_AF-A0A1H0WTJ1-F1
#
_entry.id   AF-A0A1H0WTJ1-F1
#
_cell.length_a   1.000
_cell.length_b   1.000
_cell.length_c   1.000
_cell.angle_alpha   90.00
_cell.angle_beta   90.00
_cell.angle_gamma   90.00
#
_symmetry.space_group_name_H-M   'P 1'
#
loop_
_entity.id
_entity.type
_entity.pdbx_description
1 polymer ?
#
loop_
_entity_poly.entity_id
_entity_poly.type
_entity_poly.pdbx_seq_one_letter_code
_entity_poly.pdbx_strand_id
1 'polypeptide(L)'
;MRDYWLTQSLLQAVGWGYVLAVVIALLLAGWAPRHGKAKVLAVFGVLLVASILPIKGYRQYREQQQIVQERKERYQKAKALFDERCKTAGEKIYKTVKGVGGIYLGNIRFRDASGSVLTDPNWPDAALPHEPGGDGYIMNFLLWEHHEDKRTERGYLNANPSDMPGYKFVEVRGGDGFIYRYQLKIDDRVELTKNRSEKIESKYEVAFENFGDSGDRALWVAGTKVTILELKSRELIAEKIWYAMDPGLGDVSGGRLPWASAKQCPAYVGWNAGATRFFVDRVLNK
;
A
#
# COMPACT_ATOMS: atom_id res chain seq x y z
N MET A 1 11.49 20.04 -11.84
CA MET A 1 12.93 20.38 -11.77
C MET A 1 13.05 21.91 -11.74
N ARG A 2 12.84 22.52 -10.58
CA ARG A 2 12.86 23.97 -10.38
C ARG A 2 14.00 24.33 -9.41
N ASP A 3 14.87 25.24 -9.85
CA ASP A 3 15.65 26.20 -9.05
C ASP A 3 16.70 25.70 -8.04
N TYR A 4 17.38 24.58 -8.30
CA TYR A 4 18.52 24.15 -7.48
C TYR A 4 19.79 25.01 -7.69
N TRP A 5 19.97 25.66 -8.85
CA TRP A 5 21.19 26.45 -9.12
C TRP A 5 21.22 27.80 -8.40
N LEU A 6 20.06 28.44 -8.24
CA LEU A 6 19.91 29.77 -7.60
C LEU A 6 20.14 29.66 -6.09
N THR A 7 19.62 28.60 -5.47
CA THR A 7 19.77 28.32 -4.04
C THR A 7 21.21 27.99 -3.66
N GLN A 8 21.92 27.21 -4.48
CA GLN A 8 23.32 26.86 -4.24
C GLN A 8 24.26 28.08 -4.36
N SER A 9 24.01 28.96 -5.34
CA SER A 9 24.81 30.18 -5.54
C SER A 9 24.61 31.21 -4.41
N LEU A 10 23.38 31.36 -3.93
CA LEU A 10 23.07 32.21 -2.76
C LEU A 10 23.73 31.70 -1.48
N LEU A 11 23.69 30.38 -1.23
CA LEU A 11 24.35 29.77 -0.08
C LEU A 11 25.87 29.94 -0.12
N GLN A 12 26.48 29.86 -1.30
CA GLN A 12 27.91 30.12 -1.49
C GLN A 12 28.26 31.58 -1.22
N ALA A 13 27.47 32.53 -1.72
CA ALA A 13 27.69 33.96 -1.48
C ALA A 13 27.57 34.33 0.01
N VAL A 14 26.56 33.78 0.71
CA VAL A 14 26.41 33.95 2.16
C VAL A 14 27.58 33.32 2.93
N GLY A 15 28.05 32.14 2.50
CA GLY A 15 29.23 31.48 3.06
C GLY A 15 30.51 32.32 2.93
N TRP A 16 30.78 32.89 1.74
CA TRP A 16 31.93 33.77 1.52
C TRP A 16 31.81 35.09 2.29
N GLY A 17 30.61 35.66 2.38
CA GLY A 17 30.34 36.84 3.20
C GLY A 17 30.62 36.60 4.69
N TYR A 18 30.24 35.43 5.21
CA TYR A 18 30.55 35.01 6.57
C TYR A 18 32.06 34.89 6.81
N VAL A 19 32.78 34.22 5.92
CA VAL A 19 34.26 34.08 5.99
C VAL A 19 34.93 35.46 5.96
N LEU A 20 34.50 36.36 5.07
CA LEU A 20 35.01 37.72 4.99
C LEU A 20 34.80 38.50 6.30
N ALA A 21 33.60 38.40 6.89
CA ALA A 21 33.29 39.05 8.17
C ALA A 21 34.17 38.54 9.32
N VAL A 22 34.44 37.23 9.37
CA VAL A 22 35.36 36.64 10.36
C VAL A 22 36.79 37.15 10.14
N VAL A 23 37.27 37.23 8.90
CA VAL A 23 38.61 37.78 8.58
C VAL A 23 38.72 39.25 9.02
N ILE A 24 37.71 40.07 8.73
CA ILE A 24 37.69 41.48 9.16
C ILE A 24 37.70 41.59 10.70
N ALA A 25 36.90 40.78 11.39
CA ALA A 25 36.86 40.76 12.85
C ALA A 25 38.21 40.35 13.47
N LEU A 26 38.92 39.39 12.86
CA LEU A 26 40.27 38.98 13.28
C LEU A 26 41.29 40.10 13.06
N LEU A 27 41.24 40.80 11.92
CA LEU A 27 42.11 41.94 11.62
C LEU A 27 41.89 43.08 12.64
N LEU A 28 40.63 43.44 12.92
CA LEU A 28 40.29 44.47 13.90
C LEU A 28 40.74 44.08 15.33
N ALA A 29 40.61 42.81 15.71
CA ALA A 29 41.06 42.33 17.01
C ALA A 29 42.60 42.39 17.18
N GLY A 30 43.36 42.14 16.11
CA GLY A 30 44.83 42.21 16.12
C GLY A 30 45.40 43.63 16.09
N TRP A 31 44.75 44.55 15.37
CA TRP A 31 45.22 45.91 15.14
C TRP A 31 44.84 46.92 16.24
N ALA A 32 43.93 46.55 17.16
CA ALA A 32 43.50 47.42 18.25
C ALA A 32 44.66 47.85 19.18
N PRO A 33 44.72 49.11 19.66
CA PRO A 33 45.78 49.59 20.54
C PRO A 33 45.56 49.10 21.99
N ARG A 34 45.87 47.82 22.24
CA ARG A 34 45.73 47.16 23.55
C ARG A 34 46.99 46.38 23.92
N HIS A 35 47.21 46.15 25.22
CA HIS A 35 48.30 45.30 25.73
C HIS A 35 48.21 43.86 25.18
N GLY A 36 49.36 43.19 24.98
CA GLY A 36 49.46 41.91 24.27
C GLY A 36 48.48 40.81 24.72
N LYS A 37 48.26 40.65 26.03
CA LYS A 37 47.32 39.65 26.57
C LYS A 37 45.85 39.91 26.17
N ALA A 38 45.44 41.18 26.07
CA ALA A 38 44.08 41.54 25.69
C ALA A 38 43.81 41.31 24.19
N LYS A 39 44.83 41.44 23.33
CA LYS A 39 44.74 41.07 21.90
C LYS A 39 44.52 39.58 21.72
N VAL A 40 45.27 38.76 22.46
CA VAL A 40 45.13 37.30 22.43
C VAL A 40 43.71 36.88 22.84
N LEU A 41 43.19 37.39 23.96
CA LEU A 41 41.82 37.10 24.40
C LEU A 41 40.75 37.53 23.37
N ALA A 42 40.93 38.68 22.72
CA ALA A 42 40.00 39.16 21.69
C ALA A 42 39.98 38.25 20.46
N VAL A 43 41.15 37.81 19.98
CA VAL A 43 41.26 36.88 18.84
C VAL A 43 40.63 35.53 19.17
N PHE A 44 40.90 34.98 20.36
CA PHE A 44 40.27 33.73 20.82
C PHE A 44 38.74 33.88 20.92
N GLY A 45 38.24 35.00 21.41
CA GLY A 45 36.80 35.29 21.45
C GLY A 45 36.15 35.30 20.07
N VAL A 46 36.78 35.93 19.08
CA VAL A 46 36.30 35.93 17.68
C VAL A 46 36.29 34.52 17.09
N LEU A 47 37.35 33.73 17.30
CA LEU A 47 37.41 32.34 16.82
C LEU A 47 36.34 31.45 17.47
N LEU A 48 36.11 31.61 18.78
CA LEU A 48 35.07 30.86 19.49
C LEU A 48 33.68 31.17 18.93
N VAL A 49 33.34 32.46 18.76
CA VAL A 49 32.04 32.87 18.18
C VAL A 49 31.92 32.42 16.72
N ALA A 50 32.99 32.54 15.94
CA ALA A 50 33.03 32.11 14.54
C ALA A 50 32.93 30.57 14.38
N SER A 51 33.21 29.79 15.41
CA SER A 51 33.08 28.32 15.35
C SER A 51 31.63 27.83 15.54
N ILE A 52 30.76 28.63 16.16
CA ILE A 52 29.41 28.19 16.59
C ILE A 52 28.51 27.81 15.40
N LEU A 53 28.47 28.64 14.35
CA LEU A 53 27.58 28.42 13.20
C LEU A 53 28.01 27.22 12.33
N PRO A 54 29.30 27.07 11.94
CA PRO A 54 29.77 25.90 11.22
C PRO A 54 29.57 24.59 12.00
N ILE A 55 29.80 24.60 13.32
CA ILE A 55 29.58 23.41 14.16
C ILE A 55 28.10 23.04 14.20
N LYS A 56 27.19 24.01 14.38
CA LYS A 56 25.75 23.77 14.34
C LYS A 56 25.29 23.22 12.98
N GLY A 57 25.76 23.83 11.88
CA GLY A 57 25.46 23.37 10.52
C GLY A 57 25.99 21.96 10.24
N TYR A 58 27.20 21.65 10.68
CA TYR A 58 27.79 20.31 10.53
C TYR A 58 27.04 19.25 11.35
N ARG A 59 26.62 19.57 12.58
CA ARG A 59 25.78 18.67 13.39
C ARG A 59 24.44 18.39 12.72
N GLN A 60 23.75 19.44 12.27
CA GLN A 60 22.48 19.30 11.56
C GLN A 60 22.63 18.49 10.26
N TYR A 61 23.70 18.73 9.49
CA TYR A 61 24.00 17.95 8.30
C TYR A 61 24.21 16.46 8.63
N ARG A 62 24.98 16.16 9.69
CA ARG A 62 25.22 14.79 10.15
C ARG A 62 23.93 14.10 10.60
N GLU A 63 23.09 14.79 11.36
CA GLU A 63 21.77 14.28 11.80
C GLU A 63 20.87 13.99 10.59
N GLN A 64 20.80 14.90 9.61
CA GLN A 64 20.04 14.67 8.37
C GLN A 64 20.56 13.47 7.59
N GLN A 65 21.88 13.31 7.46
CA GLN A 65 22.49 12.16 6.80
C GLN A 65 22.17 10.85 7.52
N GLN A 66 22.14 10.86 8.87
CA GLN A 66 21.74 9.69 9.66
C GLN A 66 20.28 9.31 9.40
N ILE A 67 19.35 10.27 9.43
CA ILE A 67 17.92 10.02 9.14
C ILE A 67 17.73 9.44 7.72
N VAL A 68 18.45 9.99 6.72
CA VAL A 68 18.40 9.49 5.34
C VAL A 68 18.92 8.06 5.24
N GLN A 69 20.03 7.76 5.93
CA GLN A 69 20.63 6.44 5.95
C GLN A 69 19.71 5.43 6.67
N GLU A 70 19.17 5.77 7.82
CA GLU A 70 18.21 4.94 8.56
C GLU A 70 16.95 4.65 7.72
N ARG A 71 16.42 5.66 7.03
CA ARG A 71 15.27 5.48 6.12
C ARG A 71 15.61 4.51 4.98
N LYS A 72 16.81 4.65 4.40
CA LYS A 72 17.29 3.79 3.33
C LYS A 72 17.47 2.34 3.80
N GLU A 73 18.06 2.15 4.97
CA GLU A 73 18.24 0.82 5.58
C GLU A 73 16.90 0.16 5.90
N ARG A 74 15.96 0.91 6.50
CA ARG A 74 14.61 0.41 6.77
C ARG A 74 13.88 0.02 5.48
N TYR A 75 14.01 0.83 4.43
CA TYR A 75 13.46 0.51 3.11
C TYR A 75 14.08 -0.75 2.51
N GLN A 76 15.40 -0.89 2.57
CA GLN A 76 16.08 -2.09 2.07
C GLN A 76 15.63 -3.35 2.83
N LYS A 77 15.46 -3.27 4.15
CA LYS A 77 14.91 -4.38 4.96
C LYS A 77 13.49 -4.73 4.54
N ALA A 78 12.60 -3.73 4.43
CA ALA A 78 11.22 -3.94 4.00
C ALA A 78 11.13 -4.54 2.59
N LYS A 79 11.95 -4.02 1.66
CA LYS A 79 12.01 -4.52 0.30
C LYS A 79 12.55 -5.96 0.25
N ALA A 80 13.62 -6.27 0.97
CA ALA A 80 14.18 -7.63 1.01
C ALA A 80 13.15 -8.63 1.56
N LEU A 81 12.45 -8.27 2.65
CA LEU A 81 11.36 -9.06 3.19
C LEU A 81 10.24 -9.25 2.15
N PHE A 82 9.77 -8.17 1.53
CA PHE A 82 8.73 -8.23 0.50
C PHE A 82 9.15 -9.10 -0.70
N ASP A 83 10.37 -8.94 -1.20
CA ASP A 83 10.93 -9.73 -2.30
C ASP A 83 11.01 -11.22 -1.91
N GLU A 84 11.36 -11.53 -0.65
CA GLU A 84 11.38 -12.90 -0.13
C GLU A 84 9.98 -13.51 -0.07
N ARG A 85 9.01 -12.79 0.52
CA ARG A 85 7.60 -13.21 0.57
C ARG A 85 7.03 -13.40 -0.84
N CYS A 86 7.37 -12.51 -1.77
CA CYS A 86 6.92 -12.55 -3.15
C CYS A 86 7.32 -13.84 -3.90
N LYS A 87 8.37 -14.56 -3.45
CA LYS A 87 8.76 -15.86 -4.03
C LYS A 87 7.69 -16.94 -3.85
N THR A 88 6.87 -16.86 -2.80
CA THR A 88 5.78 -17.81 -2.54
C THR A 88 4.42 -17.28 -3.02
N ALA A 89 4.39 -16.07 -3.60
CA ALA A 89 3.19 -15.47 -4.14
C ALA A 89 2.80 -16.11 -5.47
N GLY A 90 1.55 -15.86 -5.89
CA GLY A 90 1.00 -16.42 -7.13
C GLY A 90 -0.06 -17.46 -6.86
N GLU A 91 -0.50 -18.09 -7.94
CA GLU A 91 -1.64 -19.00 -7.95
C GLU A 91 -1.21 -20.45 -8.15
N LYS A 92 -1.91 -21.36 -7.48
CA LYS A 92 -1.87 -22.79 -7.73
C LYS A 92 -3.28 -23.24 -8.06
N ILE A 93 -3.48 -23.70 -9.29
CA ILE A 93 -4.77 -24.19 -9.78
C ILE A 93 -4.65 -25.70 -9.93
N TYR A 94 -5.31 -26.45 -9.06
CA TYR A 94 -5.31 -27.91 -9.09
C TYR A 94 -6.38 -28.43 -10.06
N LYS A 95 -7.49 -27.70 -10.21
CA LYS A 95 -8.59 -28.04 -11.10
C LYS A 95 -9.31 -26.79 -11.60
N THR A 96 -9.74 -26.84 -12.86
CA THR A 96 -10.63 -25.83 -13.45
C THR A 96 -12.02 -26.43 -13.66
N VAL A 97 -13.06 -25.67 -13.36
CA VAL A 97 -14.46 -26.10 -13.43
C VAL A 97 -15.21 -25.18 -14.39
N LYS A 98 -16.22 -25.72 -15.08
CA LYS A 98 -17.10 -24.97 -15.99
C LYS A 98 -18.57 -25.06 -15.56
N GLY A 99 -19.37 -24.08 -15.97
CA GLY A 99 -20.81 -24.02 -15.71
C GLY A 99 -21.16 -23.78 -14.25
N VAL A 100 -20.36 -22.99 -13.53
CA VAL A 100 -20.60 -22.66 -12.12
C VAL A 100 -21.63 -21.53 -12.03
N GLY A 101 -22.86 -21.86 -11.62
CA GLY A 101 -23.94 -20.87 -11.53
C GLY A 101 -23.82 -19.89 -10.35
N GLY A 102 -23.20 -20.30 -9.24
CA GLY A 102 -23.07 -19.49 -8.03
C GLY A 102 -21.96 -19.99 -7.12
N ILE A 103 -21.49 -19.09 -6.25
CA ILE A 103 -20.41 -19.36 -5.29
C ILE A 103 -20.85 -19.01 -3.87
N TYR A 104 -20.27 -19.69 -2.88
CA TYR A 104 -20.41 -19.34 -1.48
C TYR A 104 -19.17 -18.57 -1.02
N LEU A 105 -19.33 -17.42 -0.40
CA LEU A 105 -18.23 -16.70 0.25
C LEU A 105 -18.14 -17.13 1.71
N GLY A 106 -17.01 -17.75 2.08
CA GLY A 106 -16.74 -18.16 3.46
C GLY A 106 -16.55 -16.97 4.40
N ASN A 107 -16.07 -15.84 3.86
CA ASN A 107 -15.91 -14.58 4.54
C ASN A 107 -15.97 -13.40 3.56
N ILE A 108 -16.18 -12.20 4.11
CA ILE A 108 -16.27 -10.94 3.37
C ILE A 108 -15.19 -9.98 3.87
N ARG A 109 -14.54 -9.27 2.95
CA ARG A 109 -13.55 -8.24 3.30
C ARG A 109 -14.17 -7.10 4.08
N PHE A 110 -13.42 -6.54 5.01
CA PHE A 110 -13.89 -5.45 5.86
C PHE A 110 -14.20 -4.21 5.01
N ARG A 111 -15.37 -3.60 5.23
CA ARG A 111 -15.74 -2.34 4.59
C ARG A 111 -15.31 -1.17 5.47
N ASP A 112 -14.27 -0.46 5.05
CA ASP A 112 -13.97 0.85 5.62
C ASP A 112 -14.74 1.96 4.90
N ALA A 113 -15.68 2.59 5.59
CA ALA A 113 -16.43 3.73 5.06
C ALA A 113 -15.70 5.08 5.24
N SER A 114 -14.65 5.12 6.07
CA SER A 114 -13.96 6.34 6.48
C SER A 114 -12.65 6.62 5.72
N GLY A 115 -12.08 5.60 5.07
CA GLY A 115 -10.75 5.64 4.45
C GLY A 115 -9.58 5.64 5.44
N SER A 116 -9.86 5.62 6.75
CA SER A 116 -8.85 5.64 7.82
C SER A 116 -7.98 4.39 7.87
N VAL A 117 -8.44 3.25 7.33
CA VAL A 117 -7.65 2.01 7.33
C VAL A 117 -6.42 2.10 6.41
N LEU A 118 -6.42 3.01 5.44
CA LEU A 118 -5.33 3.14 4.47
C LEU A 118 -4.03 3.68 5.09
N THR A 119 -4.11 4.25 6.29
CA THR A 119 -2.97 4.72 7.10
C THR A 119 -2.74 3.87 8.35
N ASP A 120 -3.52 2.79 8.56
CA ASP A 120 -3.33 1.87 9.69
C ASP A 120 -2.36 0.74 9.29
N PRO A 121 -1.16 0.64 9.88
CA PRO A 121 -0.22 -0.43 9.56
C PRO A 121 -0.79 -1.83 9.82
N ASN A 122 -1.76 -1.96 10.74
CA ASN A 122 -2.36 -3.24 11.12
C ASN A 122 -3.67 -3.55 10.40
N TRP A 123 -4.03 -2.79 9.36
CA TRP A 123 -5.23 -3.05 8.59
C TRP A 123 -5.24 -4.50 8.04
N PRO A 124 -6.21 -5.35 8.42
CA PRO A 124 -6.20 -6.76 8.06
C PRO A 124 -6.19 -6.99 6.55
N ASP A 125 -6.99 -6.24 5.78
CA ASP A 125 -7.15 -6.41 4.33
C ASP A 125 -6.10 -5.65 3.48
N ALA A 126 -5.04 -5.14 4.11
CA ALA A 126 -3.99 -4.34 3.47
C ALA A 126 -3.26 -5.01 2.29
N ALA A 127 -3.33 -6.33 2.16
CA ALA A 127 -2.72 -7.05 1.06
C ALA A 127 -3.43 -6.80 -0.28
N LEU A 128 -4.71 -6.44 -0.27
CA LEU A 128 -5.48 -6.07 -1.47
C LEU A 128 -6.24 -4.75 -1.21
N PRO A 129 -5.51 -3.61 -1.13
CA PRO A 129 -6.02 -2.36 -0.58
C PRO A 129 -7.09 -1.67 -1.44
N HIS A 130 -7.23 -2.09 -2.69
CA HIS A 130 -8.24 -1.56 -3.62
C HIS A 130 -9.46 -2.45 -3.76
N GLU A 131 -9.43 -3.66 -3.17
CA GLU A 131 -10.58 -4.56 -3.21
C GLU A 131 -11.67 -4.02 -2.29
N PRO A 132 -12.91 -3.85 -2.79
CA PRO A 132 -13.99 -3.31 -1.97
C PRO A 132 -14.35 -4.30 -0.87
N GLY A 133 -14.76 -3.77 0.29
CA GLY A 133 -15.31 -4.56 1.38
C GLY A 133 -16.84 -4.62 1.37
N GLY A 134 -17.41 -5.45 2.24
CA GLY A 134 -18.85 -5.57 2.45
C GLY A 134 -19.60 -5.92 1.15
N ASP A 135 -20.73 -5.24 0.91
CA ASP A 135 -21.56 -5.47 -0.28
C ASP A 135 -20.80 -5.25 -1.60
N GLY A 136 -19.81 -4.36 -1.63
CA GLY A 136 -18.98 -4.16 -2.82
C GLY A 136 -18.14 -5.39 -3.17
N TYR A 137 -17.63 -6.10 -2.16
CA TYR A 137 -16.93 -7.36 -2.34
C TYR A 137 -17.84 -8.41 -2.98
N ILE A 138 -19.06 -8.55 -2.45
CA ILE A 138 -20.08 -9.49 -2.94
C ILE A 138 -20.47 -9.12 -4.38
N MET A 139 -20.72 -7.83 -4.61
CA MET A 139 -21.20 -7.31 -5.89
C MET A 139 -20.21 -7.59 -7.02
N ASN A 140 -18.90 -7.52 -6.78
CA ASN A 140 -17.88 -7.86 -7.79
C ASN A 140 -18.06 -9.26 -8.41
N PHE A 141 -18.62 -10.22 -7.66
CA PHE A 141 -18.89 -11.56 -8.17
C PHE A 141 -20.18 -11.67 -8.99
N LEU A 142 -21.00 -10.62 -9.03
CA LEU A 142 -22.24 -10.57 -9.78
C LEU A 142 -22.14 -9.64 -11.00
N LEU A 143 -21.18 -8.72 -11.01
CA LEU A 143 -20.97 -7.77 -12.10
C LEU A 143 -20.42 -8.44 -13.37
N TRP A 144 -20.64 -7.76 -14.49
CA TRP A 144 -20.12 -8.11 -15.80
C TRP A 144 -18.70 -7.56 -15.95
N GLU A 145 -17.86 -8.33 -16.62
CA GLU A 145 -16.54 -7.89 -17.03
C GLU A 145 -16.59 -7.23 -18.41
N HIS A 146 -15.78 -6.18 -18.58
CA HIS A 146 -15.67 -5.39 -19.80
C HIS A 146 -14.22 -5.14 -20.13
N HIS A 147 -13.83 -5.36 -21.39
CA HIS A 147 -12.48 -5.09 -21.87
C HIS A 147 -12.50 -3.82 -22.74
N GLU A 148 -11.81 -2.77 -22.30
CA GLU A 148 -11.55 -1.61 -23.17
C GLU A 148 -10.56 -1.97 -24.29
N ASP A 149 -9.55 -2.79 -23.96
CA ASP A 149 -8.59 -3.35 -24.91
C ASP A 149 -8.66 -4.88 -24.86
N LYS A 150 -9.08 -5.51 -25.96
CA LYS A 150 -9.21 -6.98 -26.06
C LYS A 150 -7.88 -7.73 -25.91
N ARG A 151 -6.75 -7.03 -25.92
CA ARG A 151 -5.42 -7.61 -25.69
C ARG A 151 -5.10 -7.81 -24.20
N THR A 152 -5.82 -7.15 -23.29
CA THR A 152 -5.60 -7.34 -21.86
C THR A 152 -6.19 -8.68 -21.40
N GLU A 153 -5.49 -9.36 -20.49
CA GLU A 153 -5.96 -10.64 -19.95
C GLU A 153 -7.31 -10.48 -19.23
N ARG A 154 -7.50 -9.35 -18.53
CA ARG A 154 -8.70 -9.00 -17.77
C ARG A 154 -9.07 -7.54 -17.96
N GLY A 155 -10.34 -7.25 -17.69
CA GLY A 155 -10.97 -5.95 -17.85
C GLY A 155 -11.31 -5.25 -16.53
N TYR A 156 -12.43 -4.53 -16.54
CA TYR A 156 -13.04 -3.90 -15.37
C TYR A 156 -14.45 -4.43 -15.15
N LEU A 157 -14.98 -4.26 -13.93
CA LEU A 157 -16.29 -4.78 -13.55
C LEU A 157 -17.31 -3.64 -13.51
N ASN A 158 -18.47 -3.85 -14.12
CA ASN A 158 -19.60 -2.94 -13.99
C ASN A 158 -20.94 -3.67 -14.18
N ALA A 159 -22.05 -2.94 -14.00
CA ALA A 159 -23.38 -3.51 -14.02
C ALA A 159 -24.04 -3.55 -15.40
N ASN A 160 -23.42 -2.95 -16.42
CA ASN A 160 -23.93 -3.03 -17.79
C ASN A 160 -23.71 -4.46 -18.30
N PRO A 161 -24.73 -5.09 -18.88
CA PRO A 161 -24.56 -6.42 -19.47
C PRO A 161 -23.46 -6.46 -20.55
N SER A 162 -22.70 -7.56 -20.56
CA SER A 162 -21.69 -7.94 -21.56
C SER A 162 -21.77 -9.45 -21.81
N ASP A 163 -20.93 -9.94 -22.73
CA ASP A 163 -20.70 -11.36 -22.98
C ASP A 163 -19.92 -12.08 -21.86
N MET A 164 -19.45 -11.35 -20.85
CA MET A 164 -18.68 -11.88 -19.71
C MET A 164 -19.41 -11.65 -18.39
N PRO A 165 -20.51 -12.39 -18.10
CA PRO A 165 -21.39 -12.13 -16.97
C PRO A 165 -20.81 -12.33 -15.57
N GLY A 166 -21.57 -11.96 -14.55
CA GLY A 166 -21.43 -12.40 -13.16
C GLY A 166 -21.64 -13.90 -12.95
N TYR A 167 -21.47 -14.34 -11.70
CA TYR A 167 -22.22 -15.49 -11.22
C TYR A 167 -23.70 -15.11 -11.10
N LYS A 168 -24.62 -16.07 -11.23
CA LYS A 168 -26.06 -15.83 -11.11
C LYS A 168 -26.47 -15.44 -9.70
N PHE A 169 -25.71 -15.91 -8.71
CA PHE A 169 -25.89 -15.57 -7.31
C PHE A 169 -24.60 -15.79 -6.51
N VAL A 170 -24.54 -15.15 -5.34
CA VAL A 170 -23.50 -15.34 -4.33
C VAL A 170 -24.18 -15.66 -3.01
N GLU A 171 -23.73 -16.70 -2.31
CA GLU A 171 -24.23 -17.05 -0.99
C GLU A 171 -23.24 -16.67 0.11
N VAL A 172 -23.76 -16.18 1.23
CA VAL A 172 -22.96 -15.81 2.40
C VAL A 172 -23.68 -16.25 3.67
N ARG A 173 -22.95 -16.75 4.66
CA ARG A 173 -23.49 -16.94 6.01
C ARG A 173 -23.48 -15.61 6.78
N GLY A 174 -24.67 -15.17 7.21
CA GLY A 174 -24.83 -14.00 8.07
C GLY A 174 -24.35 -14.25 9.50
N GLY A 175 -24.16 -13.18 10.27
CA GLY A 175 -23.80 -13.27 11.69
C GLY A 175 -24.89 -13.91 12.57
N ASP A 176 -26.12 -13.98 12.06
CA ASP A 176 -27.25 -14.70 12.66
C ASP A 176 -27.27 -16.20 12.31
N GLY A 177 -26.28 -16.68 11.55
CA GLY A 177 -26.15 -18.08 11.14
C GLY A 177 -26.99 -18.46 9.91
N PHE A 178 -27.84 -17.57 9.39
CA PHE A 178 -28.62 -17.85 8.19
C PHE A 178 -27.78 -17.68 6.92
N ILE A 179 -28.18 -18.39 5.86
CA ILE A 179 -27.60 -18.22 4.54
C ILE A 179 -28.39 -17.15 3.80
N TYR A 180 -27.66 -16.21 3.19
CA TYR A 180 -28.21 -15.17 2.35
C TYR A 180 -27.71 -15.34 0.93
N ARG A 181 -28.64 -15.37 -0.02
CA ARG A 181 -28.38 -15.35 -1.46
C ARG A 181 -28.48 -13.91 -1.96
N TYR A 182 -27.39 -13.45 -2.54
CA TYR A 182 -27.25 -12.15 -3.18
C TYR A 182 -27.37 -12.28 -4.69
N GLN A 183 -28.13 -11.39 -5.31
CA GLN A 183 -28.31 -11.32 -6.76
C GLN A 183 -28.38 -9.86 -7.21
N LEU A 184 -27.87 -9.58 -8.39
CA LEU A 184 -28.07 -8.28 -9.03
C LEU A 184 -29.43 -8.25 -9.71
N LYS A 185 -30.25 -7.28 -9.34
CA LYS A 185 -31.46 -6.91 -10.05
C LYS A 185 -31.15 -5.64 -10.86
N ILE A 186 -31.37 -5.71 -12.17
CA ILE A 186 -31.16 -4.61 -13.09
C ILE A 186 -32.53 -4.31 -13.70
N ASP A 187 -33.21 -3.34 -13.09
CA ASP A 187 -34.39 -2.69 -13.67
C ASP A 187 -33.95 -1.28 -14.14
N ASP A 188 -34.58 -0.21 -13.64
CA ASP A 188 -34.15 1.18 -13.86
C ASP A 188 -32.88 1.55 -13.08
N ARG A 189 -32.55 0.78 -12.03
CA ARG A 189 -31.35 0.94 -11.21
C ARG A 189 -30.75 -0.42 -10.87
N VAL A 190 -29.45 -0.41 -10.60
CA VAL A 190 -28.70 -1.58 -10.15
C VAL A 190 -28.95 -1.75 -8.65
N GLU A 191 -29.54 -2.87 -8.27
CA GLU A 191 -29.84 -3.19 -6.88
C GLU A 191 -29.24 -4.55 -6.50
N LEU A 192 -28.52 -4.59 -5.38
CA LEU A 192 -28.04 -5.82 -4.78
C LEU A 192 -29.14 -6.39 -3.87
N THR A 193 -29.90 -7.35 -4.39
CA THR A 193 -30.96 -8.02 -3.63
C THR A 193 -30.36 -9.06 -2.69
N LYS A 194 -30.93 -9.19 -1.49
CA LYS A 194 -30.49 -10.13 -0.45
C LYS A 194 -31.70 -10.92 0.05
N ASN A 195 -31.73 -12.21 -0.24
CA ASN A 195 -32.81 -13.11 0.17
C ASN A 195 -32.28 -14.21 1.08
N ARG A 196 -33.04 -14.56 2.12
CA ARG A 196 -32.68 -15.71 2.96
C ARG A 196 -32.86 -17.00 2.16
N SER A 197 -31.88 -17.90 2.28
CA SER A 197 -31.91 -19.24 1.70
C SER A 197 -31.96 -20.28 2.82
N GLU A 198 -32.70 -21.36 2.60
CA GLU A 198 -32.79 -22.48 3.55
C GLU A 198 -31.53 -23.35 3.55
N LYS A 199 -30.82 -23.40 2.42
CA LYS A 199 -29.60 -24.19 2.23
C LYS A 199 -28.62 -23.50 1.28
N ILE A 200 -27.37 -23.92 1.36
CA ILE A 200 -26.33 -23.53 0.40
C ILE A 200 -26.57 -24.34 -0.89
N GLU A 201 -26.78 -23.66 -2.02
CA GLU A 201 -26.87 -24.28 -3.36
C GLU A 201 -25.54 -24.26 -4.10
N SER A 202 -24.64 -23.36 -3.72
CA SER A 202 -23.30 -23.27 -4.28
C SER A 202 -22.53 -24.57 -4.06
N LYS A 203 -21.73 -24.98 -5.05
CA LYS A 203 -20.84 -26.16 -4.94
C LYS A 203 -19.45 -25.81 -4.43
N TYR A 204 -19.05 -24.55 -4.58
CA TYR A 204 -17.70 -24.08 -4.28
C TYR A 204 -17.75 -22.95 -3.27
N GLU A 205 -16.78 -22.96 -2.36
CA GLU A 205 -16.51 -21.91 -1.40
C GLU A 205 -15.30 -21.10 -1.85
N VAL A 206 -15.40 -19.78 -1.77
CA VAL A 206 -14.27 -18.85 -1.88
C VAL A 206 -14.09 -18.21 -0.50
N ALA A 207 -12.91 -18.36 0.08
CA ALA A 207 -12.57 -17.76 1.36
C ALA A 207 -11.15 -17.19 1.31
N PHE A 208 -10.87 -16.21 2.15
CA PHE A 208 -9.53 -15.66 2.29
C PHE A 208 -8.99 -15.73 3.72
N GLU A 209 -7.67 -15.73 3.85
CA GLU A 209 -6.95 -15.63 5.10
C GLU A 209 -5.94 -14.50 4.96
N ASN A 210 -6.04 -13.48 5.81
CA ASN A 210 -5.06 -12.42 5.88
C ASN A 210 -3.97 -12.80 6.89
N PHE A 211 -2.71 -12.53 6.54
CA PHE A 211 -1.56 -12.83 7.39
C PHE A 211 -0.49 -11.75 7.23
N GLY A 212 0.52 -11.86 8.08
CA GLY A 212 1.55 -10.85 8.30
C GLY A 212 1.71 -10.70 9.80
N ASP A 213 2.84 -11.18 10.31
CA ASP A 213 3.18 -11.04 11.72
C ASP A 213 3.46 -9.57 12.08
N SER A 214 3.63 -9.30 13.37
CA SER A 214 3.93 -7.94 13.84
C SER A 214 5.23 -7.37 13.26
N GLY A 215 6.19 -8.22 12.86
CA GLY A 215 7.43 -7.82 12.20
C GLY A 215 7.21 -7.38 10.76
N ASP A 216 6.45 -8.16 9.99
CA ASP A 216 6.05 -7.80 8.62
C ASP A 216 5.29 -6.47 8.62
N ARG A 217 4.35 -6.29 9.55
CA ARG A 217 3.53 -5.08 9.67
C ARG A 217 4.35 -3.85 10.11
N ALA A 218 5.38 -4.01 10.93
CA ALA A 218 6.31 -2.93 11.28
C ALA A 218 7.10 -2.39 10.06
N LEU A 219 7.25 -3.22 9.02
CA LEU A 219 7.84 -2.87 7.73
C LEU A 219 6.80 -2.59 6.64
N TRP A 220 5.52 -2.43 7.02
CA TRP A 220 4.41 -2.18 6.10
C TRP A 220 4.28 -3.24 5.02
N VAL A 221 4.48 -4.51 5.39
CA VAL A 221 4.24 -5.69 4.54
C VAL A 221 2.99 -6.41 5.02
N ALA A 222 2.13 -6.79 4.08
CA ALA A 222 0.88 -7.52 4.34
C ALA A 222 0.73 -8.69 3.36
N GLY A 223 0.07 -9.77 3.77
CA GLY A 223 -0.23 -10.93 2.92
C GLY A 223 -1.70 -11.35 2.99
N THR A 224 -2.23 -11.90 1.90
CA THR A 224 -3.53 -12.56 1.88
C THR A 224 -3.50 -13.78 0.97
N LYS A 225 -4.20 -14.83 1.37
CA LYS A 225 -4.36 -16.08 0.61
C LYS A 225 -5.84 -16.28 0.38
N VAL A 226 -6.25 -16.31 -0.88
CA VAL A 226 -7.59 -16.76 -1.28
C VAL A 226 -7.52 -18.24 -1.60
N THR A 227 -8.54 -18.98 -1.15
CA THR A 227 -8.71 -20.41 -1.42
C THR A 227 -10.07 -20.66 -2.05
N ILE A 228 -10.11 -21.66 -2.92
CA ILE A 228 -11.33 -22.17 -3.55
C ILE A 228 -11.45 -23.65 -3.19
N LEU A 229 -12.53 -24.00 -2.50
CA LEU A 229 -12.79 -25.37 -2.04
C LEU A 229 -14.08 -25.90 -2.66
N GLU A 230 -14.15 -27.21 -2.91
CA GLU A 230 -15.43 -27.88 -3.15
C GLU A 230 -16.11 -28.15 -1.81
N LEU A 231 -17.37 -27.72 -1.66
CA LEU A 231 -18.04 -27.64 -0.36
C LEU A 231 -18.30 -29.01 0.28
N LYS A 232 -18.56 -30.05 -0.52
CA LYS A 232 -18.99 -31.37 -0.03
C LYS A 232 -17.82 -32.22 0.45
N SER A 233 -16.75 -32.24 -0.33
CA SER A 233 -15.53 -33.02 -0.12
C SER A 233 -14.45 -32.24 0.61
N ARG A 234 -14.55 -30.91 0.65
CA ARG A 234 -13.48 -30.00 1.12
C ARG A 234 -12.19 -30.10 0.30
N GLU A 235 -12.28 -30.59 -0.93
CA GLU A 235 -11.15 -30.64 -1.87
C GLU A 235 -10.66 -29.22 -2.19
N LEU A 236 -9.35 -28.99 -2.14
CA LEU A 236 -8.72 -27.74 -2.55
C LEU A 236 -8.64 -27.67 -4.08
N ILE A 237 -9.42 -26.75 -4.66
CA ILE A 237 -9.52 -26.56 -6.11
C ILE A 237 -8.43 -25.61 -6.59
N ALA A 238 -8.22 -24.51 -5.87
CA ALA A 238 -7.15 -23.56 -6.16
C ALA A 238 -6.83 -22.69 -4.94
N GLU A 239 -5.63 -22.12 -4.93
CA GLU A 239 -5.22 -21.07 -3.99
C GLU A 239 -4.44 -19.97 -4.69
N LYS A 240 -4.49 -18.75 -4.17
CA LYS A 240 -3.67 -17.64 -4.63
C LYS A 240 -3.24 -16.75 -3.49
N ILE A 241 -1.95 -16.43 -3.48
CA ILE A 241 -1.32 -15.58 -2.48
C ILE A 241 -0.93 -14.24 -3.12
N TRP A 242 -1.27 -13.16 -2.42
CA TRP A 242 -0.78 -11.81 -2.68
C TRP A 242 -0.05 -11.25 -1.46
N TYR A 243 0.94 -10.41 -1.73
CA TYR A 243 1.60 -9.56 -0.77
C TYR A 243 1.56 -8.11 -1.22
N ALA A 244 1.43 -7.21 -0.25
CA ALA A 244 1.56 -5.77 -0.40
C ALA A 244 2.75 -5.24 0.40
N MET A 245 3.43 -4.22 -0.11
CA MET A 245 4.39 -3.43 0.67
C MET A 245 4.25 -1.95 0.36
N ASP A 246 4.19 -1.12 1.40
CA ASP A 246 4.22 0.33 1.25
C ASP A 246 5.66 0.86 1.02
N PRO A 247 6.01 1.43 -0.16
CA PRO A 247 7.37 1.95 -0.39
C PRO A 247 7.74 3.15 0.49
N GLY A 248 6.74 3.90 0.97
CA GLY A 248 6.92 5.04 1.87
C GLY A 248 7.01 4.65 3.35
N LEU A 249 6.84 3.36 3.67
CA LEU A 249 6.88 2.81 5.03
C LEU A 249 5.99 3.56 6.04
N GLY A 250 4.77 3.91 5.61
CA GLY A 250 3.79 4.61 6.42
C GLY A 250 3.87 6.12 6.37
N ASP A 251 4.72 6.68 5.50
CA ASP A 251 4.76 8.12 5.28
C ASP A 251 3.42 8.62 4.74
N VAL A 252 2.81 9.55 5.47
CA VAL A 252 1.54 10.22 5.16
C VAL A 252 1.73 11.67 4.71
N SER A 253 2.97 12.14 4.60
CA SER A 253 3.27 13.50 4.16
C SER A 253 2.67 13.78 2.77
N GLY A 254 2.22 15.02 2.56
CA GLY A 254 1.59 15.43 1.31
C GLY A 254 0.23 14.76 1.02
N GLY A 255 -0.45 14.19 2.02
CA GLY A 255 -1.74 13.52 1.85
C GLY A 255 -1.63 12.09 1.32
N ARG A 256 -0.44 11.50 1.40
CA ARG A 256 -0.19 10.13 0.96
C ARG A 256 -0.97 9.13 1.81
N LEU A 257 -1.58 8.16 1.14
CA LEU A 257 -2.24 7.02 1.76
C LEU A 257 -1.36 5.78 1.54
N PRO A 258 -0.66 5.28 2.58
CA PRO A 258 0.30 4.19 2.48
C PRO A 258 -0.23 2.96 1.73
N TRP A 259 -1.33 2.37 2.19
CA TRP A 259 -1.84 1.15 1.56
C TRP A 259 -2.38 1.38 0.16
N ALA A 260 -2.94 2.55 -0.14
CA ALA A 260 -3.35 2.90 -1.50
C ALA A 260 -2.16 3.09 -2.46
N SER A 261 -0.95 3.30 -1.92
CA SER A 261 0.30 3.45 -2.67
C SER A 261 1.17 2.19 -2.64
N ALA A 262 0.65 1.10 -2.07
CA ALA A 262 1.41 -0.12 -1.86
C ALA A 262 1.72 -0.82 -3.19
N LYS A 263 2.92 -1.39 -3.27
CA LYS A 263 3.29 -2.30 -4.37
C LYS A 263 2.76 -3.68 -4.08
N GLN A 264 2.30 -4.37 -5.12
CA GLN A 264 1.68 -5.69 -5.02
C GLN A 264 2.50 -6.76 -5.72
N CYS A 265 2.51 -7.95 -5.13
CA CYS A 265 3.07 -9.17 -5.72
C CYS A 265 2.11 -10.36 -5.50
N PRO A 266 1.66 -11.05 -6.56
CA PRO A 266 1.82 -10.68 -7.97
C PRO A 266 1.11 -9.34 -8.27
N ALA A 267 1.50 -8.71 -9.38
CA ALA A 267 0.80 -7.52 -9.87
C ALA A 267 -0.67 -7.85 -10.17
N TYR A 268 -1.54 -6.83 -10.07
CA TYR A 268 -2.93 -6.97 -10.48
C TYR A 268 -3.03 -7.33 -11.96
N VAL A 269 -3.99 -8.19 -12.28
CA VAL A 269 -4.39 -8.50 -13.65
C VAL A 269 -5.78 -7.91 -13.84
N GLY A 270 -5.93 -6.92 -14.73
CA GLY A 270 -7.16 -6.14 -14.87
C GLY A 270 -7.33 -5.06 -13.79
N TRP A 271 -8.57 -4.66 -13.55
CA TRP A 271 -8.94 -3.71 -12.50
C TRP A 271 -8.56 -4.19 -11.09
N ASN A 272 -7.80 -3.37 -10.35
CA ASN A 272 -7.27 -3.70 -9.02
C ASN A 272 -8.36 -4.04 -7.98
N ALA A 273 -9.55 -3.45 -8.10
CA ALA A 273 -10.68 -3.75 -7.23
C ALA A 273 -11.34 -5.11 -7.50
N GLY A 274 -11.03 -5.76 -8.64
CA GLY A 274 -11.58 -7.07 -9.02
C GLY A 274 -10.65 -8.24 -8.75
N ALA A 275 -9.54 -8.06 -8.03
CA ALA A 275 -8.46 -9.04 -7.93
C ALA A 275 -8.90 -10.46 -7.55
N THR A 276 -9.72 -10.62 -6.51
CA THR A 276 -10.20 -11.95 -6.09
C THR A 276 -11.19 -12.51 -7.10
N ARG A 277 -12.14 -11.69 -7.57
CA ARG A 277 -13.10 -12.08 -8.62
C ARG A 277 -12.37 -12.62 -9.85
N PHE A 278 -11.31 -11.95 -10.29
CA PHE A 278 -10.59 -12.35 -11.48
C PHE A 278 -9.86 -13.69 -11.30
N PHE A 279 -9.21 -13.90 -10.16
CA PHE A 279 -8.65 -15.20 -9.84
C PHE A 279 -9.72 -16.30 -9.85
N VAL A 280 -10.86 -16.06 -9.21
CA VAL A 280 -11.95 -17.03 -9.11
C VAL A 280 -12.52 -17.38 -10.48
N ASP A 281 -12.73 -16.41 -11.38
CA ASP A 281 -13.22 -16.66 -12.74
C ASP A 281 -12.28 -17.57 -13.56
N ARG A 282 -10.96 -17.50 -13.35
CA ARG A 282 -10.00 -18.39 -14.04
C ARG A 282 -10.12 -19.85 -13.60
N VAL A 283 -10.63 -20.08 -12.39
CA VAL A 283 -10.77 -21.41 -11.77
C VAL A 283 -12.18 -21.95 -11.97
N LEU A 284 -13.19 -21.13 -11.70
CA LEU A 284 -14.60 -21.46 -11.70
C LEU A 284 -15.29 -20.71 -12.84
N ASN A 285 -15.25 -21.26 -14.05
CA ASN A 285 -15.94 -20.67 -15.19
C ASN A 285 -17.45 -20.77 -15.00
N LYS A 286 -18.11 -19.62 -15.14
CA LYS A 286 -19.56 -19.43 -15.16
C LYS A 286 -20.23 -20.05 -16.38
#